data_AF-A0A2S3W4W9-F1
#
_entry.id   AF-A0A2S3W4W9-F1
#
_cell.length_a   1.000
_cell.length_b   1.000
_cell.length_c   1.000
_cell.angle_alpha   90.00
_cell.angle_beta   90.00
_cell.angle_gamma   90.00
#
_symmetry.space_group_name_H-M   'P 1'
#
loop_
_entity.id
_entity.type
_entity.pdbx_description
1 polymer ?
#
loop_
_entity_poly.entity_id
_entity_poly.type
_entity_poly.pdbx_seq_one_letter_code
_entity_poly.pdbx_strand_id
1 'polypeptide(L)'
;MKQTLVVLALLMGAAVCGSAHAGRPRLSDQALMAKEENLNDQCRGGLGTSRATMAACDRRDAVLGVLEKRNICWGPRDVIEAEMHWVRCKPLKP
;
A
#
# COMPACT_ATOMS: atom_id res chain seq x y z
N MET A 1 -48.13 56.10 10.11
CA MET A 1 -46.87 56.55 9.47
C MET A 1 -45.87 55.40 9.51
N LYS A 2 -45.35 54.99 8.34
CA LYS A 2 -44.07 54.27 8.09
C LYS A 2 -43.84 52.98 8.91
N GLN A 3 -44.16 51.79 8.39
CA GLN A 3 -43.30 50.97 7.52
C GLN A 3 -41.80 51.06 7.84
N THR A 4 -41.27 50.01 8.46
CA THR A 4 -39.87 49.59 8.29
C THR A 4 -39.84 48.08 8.22
N LEU A 5 -39.98 47.58 6.99
CA LEU A 5 -39.45 46.30 6.55
C LEU A 5 -37.92 46.38 6.67
N VAL A 6 -37.32 45.54 7.51
CA VAL A 6 -35.94 45.09 7.30
C VAL A 6 -35.99 43.57 7.25
N VAL A 7 -36.14 43.08 6.03
CA VAL A 7 -35.88 41.70 5.65
C VAL A 7 -34.37 41.50 5.80
N LEU A 8 -33.94 40.74 6.80
CA LEU A 8 -32.61 40.15 6.78
C LEU A 8 -32.78 38.63 6.78
N ALA A 9 -32.89 38.08 5.58
CA ALA A 9 -32.84 36.66 5.32
C ALA A 9 -31.46 36.15 5.73
N LEU A 10 -31.39 35.38 6.82
CA LEU A 10 -30.25 34.53 7.15
C LEU A 10 -30.26 33.32 6.20
N LEU A 11 -29.72 33.53 5.01
CA LEU A 11 -29.27 32.48 4.11
C LEU A 11 -27.76 32.28 4.32
N MET A 12 -27.33 31.02 4.10
CA MET A 12 -25.95 30.52 4.07
C MET A 12 -25.36 30.17 5.45
N GLY A 13 -24.89 28.96 5.71
CA GLY A 13 -24.77 27.77 4.87
C GLY A 13 -24.15 26.70 5.76
N ALA A 14 -24.81 25.55 5.90
CA ALA A 14 -24.16 24.38 6.46
C ALA A 14 -23.03 23.99 5.50
N ALA A 15 -21.81 24.44 5.80
CA ALA A 15 -20.61 23.94 5.16
C ALA A 15 -20.52 22.46 5.51
N VAL A 16 -21.06 21.60 4.64
CA VAL A 16 -20.77 20.17 4.68
C VAL A 16 -19.27 20.06 4.44
N CYS A 17 -18.51 19.87 5.52
CA CYS A 17 -17.11 19.47 5.46
C CYS A 17 -17.05 18.08 4.81
N GLY A 18 -17.13 18.03 3.48
CA GLY A 18 -16.82 16.84 2.71
C GLY A 18 -15.33 16.58 2.84
N SER A 19 -14.93 15.75 3.80
CA SER A 19 -13.58 15.19 3.84
C SER A 19 -13.43 14.26 2.63
N ALA A 20 -13.00 14.82 1.50
CA ALA A 20 -12.50 14.04 0.39
C ALA A 20 -11.27 13.28 0.89
N HIS A 21 -11.48 12.06 1.37
CA HIS A 21 -10.42 11.09 1.53
C HIS A 21 -10.00 10.71 0.11
N ALA A 22 -9.15 11.55 -0.49
CA ALA A 22 -8.43 11.18 -1.69
C ALA A 22 -7.59 9.96 -1.29
N GLY A 23 -8.13 8.78 -1.54
CA GLY A 23 -7.47 7.52 -1.25
C GLY A 23 -6.11 7.55 -1.91
N ARG A 24 -5.05 7.31 -1.15
CA ARG A 24 -3.70 7.27 -1.71
C ARG A 24 -3.71 6.33 -2.91
N PRO A 25 -3.13 6.73 -4.06
CA PRO A 25 -3.10 5.86 -5.22
C PRO A 25 -2.46 4.53 -4.82
N ARG A 26 -3.13 3.43 -5.15
CA ARG A 26 -2.56 2.10 -4.94
C ARG A 26 -1.35 1.95 -5.84
N LEU A 27 -0.23 1.48 -5.30
CA LEU A 27 0.94 1.14 -6.11
C LEU A 27 0.57 0.09 -7.16
N SER A 28 1.16 0.21 -8.35
CA SER A 28 1.11 -0.82 -9.38
C SER A 28 1.84 -2.08 -8.91
N ASP A 29 1.58 -3.21 -9.58
CA ASP A 29 2.24 -4.47 -9.26
C ASP A 29 3.75 -4.37 -9.47
N GLN A 30 4.20 -3.74 -10.56
CA GLN A 30 5.62 -3.50 -10.81
C GLN A 30 6.27 -2.63 -9.73
N ALA A 31 5.57 -1.60 -9.25
CA ALA A 31 6.08 -0.76 -8.17
C ALA A 31 6.14 -1.51 -6.83
N LEU A 32 5.25 -2.47 -6.60
CA LEU A 32 5.30 -3.35 -5.42
C LEU A 32 6.45 -4.35 -5.51
N MET A 33 6.66 -4.97 -6.68
CA MET A 33 7.78 -5.89 -6.91
C MET A 33 9.13 -5.19 -6.71
N ALA A 34 9.34 -4.02 -7.33
CA ALA A 34 10.56 -3.24 -7.14
C ALA A 34 10.75 -2.78 -5.68
N LYS A 35 9.65 -2.47 -4.98
CA LYS A 35 9.71 -2.13 -3.56
C LYS A 35 10.08 -3.34 -2.70
N GLU A 36 9.57 -4.52 -3.02
CA GLU A 36 9.94 -5.77 -2.36
C GLU A 36 11.42 -6.04 -2.53
N GLU A 37 11.94 -5.99 -3.76
CA GLU A 37 13.35 -6.25 -4.08
C GLU A 37 14.27 -5.31 -3.28
N ASN A 38 13.97 -4.00 -3.27
CA ASN A 38 14.74 -3.03 -2.51
C ASN A 38 14.72 -3.27 -0.99
N LEU A 39 13.60 -3.72 -0.44
CA LEU A 39 13.49 -4.07 0.98
C LEU A 39 14.17 -5.41 1.29
N ASN A 40 14.15 -6.34 0.35
CA ASN A 40 14.83 -7.64 0.46
C ASN A 40 16.35 -7.47 0.48
N ASP A 41 16.90 -6.59 -0.36
CA ASP A 41 18.32 -6.24 -0.33
C ASP A 41 18.74 -5.67 1.03
N GLN A 42 17.93 -4.77 1.59
CA GLN A 42 18.16 -4.22 2.93
C GLN A 42 18.05 -5.28 4.03
N CYS A 43 17.08 -6.19 3.91
CA CYS A 43 16.86 -7.26 4.88
C CYS A 43 18.00 -8.29 4.86
N ARG A 44 18.41 -8.76 3.68
CA ARG A 44 19.44 -9.80 3.52
C ARG A 44 20.87 -9.27 3.59
N GLY A 45 21.08 -8.01 3.21
CA GLY A 45 22.38 -7.35 3.26
C GLY A 45 22.70 -6.66 4.59
N GLY A 46 21.71 -6.51 5.48
CA GLY A 46 21.86 -5.84 6.76
C GLY A 46 22.33 -6.74 7.91
N LEU A 47 22.78 -6.13 9.01
CA LEU A 47 23.10 -6.86 10.25
C LEU A 47 21.81 -7.34 10.93
N GLY A 48 21.68 -8.63 11.22
CA GLY A 48 20.47 -9.21 11.83
C GLY A 48 20.14 -8.71 13.25
N THR A 49 21.10 -8.09 13.96
CA THR A 49 20.88 -7.46 15.26
C THR A 49 20.47 -5.98 15.15
N SER A 50 20.56 -5.39 13.95
CA SER A 50 20.18 -4.01 13.72
C SER A 50 18.67 -3.87 13.64
N ARG A 51 18.11 -2.97 14.43
CA ARG A 51 16.69 -2.59 14.38
C ARG A 51 16.27 -2.16 12.97
N ALA A 52 17.16 -1.50 12.22
CA ALA A 52 16.85 -1.04 10.86
C ALA A 52 16.70 -2.22 9.88
N THR A 53 17.56 -3.23 9.98
CA THR A 53 17.49 -4.46 9.18
C THR A 53 16.19 -5.20 9.47
N MET A 54 15.87 -5.41 10.75
CA MET A 54 14.63 -6.11 11.14
C MET A 54 13.39 -5.37 10.63
N ALA A 55 13.37 -4.04 10.75
CA ALA A 55 12.27 -3.25 10.22
C ALA A 55 12.18 -3.30 8.67
N ALA A 56 13.30 -3.50 7.96
CA ALA A 56 13.27 -3.71 6.51
C ALA A 56 12.66 -5.08 6.16
N CYS A 57 13.03 -6.13 6.90
CA CYS A 57 12.42 -7.46 6.76
C CYS A 57 10.91 -7.42 7.01
N ASP A 58 10.46 -6.79 8.09
CA ASP A 58 9.02 -6.67 8.40
C ASP A 58 8.25 -5.94 7.27
N ARG A 59 8.84 -4.88 6.72
CA ARG A 59 8.24 -4.14 5.60
C ARG A 59 8.23 -4.96 4.31
N ARG A 60 9.28 -5.75 4.05
CA ARG A 60 9.35 -6.67 2.91
C ARG A 60 8.20 -7.67 3.00
N ASP A 61 8.04 -8.31 4.14
CA ASP A 61 7.01 -9.33 4.37
C ASP A 61 5.59 -8.74 4.21
N ALA A 62 5.38 -7.50 4.64
CA ALA A 62 4.13 -6.79 4.38
C ALA A 62 3.87 -6.53 2.89
N VAL A 63 4.90 -6.23 2.10
CA VAL A 63 4.77 -6.05 0.63
C VAL A 63 4.52 -7.39 -0.06
N LEU A 64 5.23 -8.45 0.34
CA LEU A 64 4.99 -9.82 -0.13
C LEU A 64 3.52 -10.22 0.09
N GLY A 65 2.98 -10.01 1.28
CA GLY A 65 1.58 -10.30 1.57
C GLY A 65 0.57 -9.48 0.74
N VAL A 66 0.96 -8.30 0.24
CA VAL A 66 0.13 -7.54 -0.73
C VAL A 66 0.26 -8.13 -2.13
N LEU A 67 1.44 -8.53 -2.57
CA LEU A 67 1.67 -9.18 -3.87
C LEU A 67 0.92 -10.51 -3.96
N GLU A 68 0.98 -11.34 -2.92
CA GLU A 68 0.27 -12.62 -2.86
C GLU A 68 -1.25 -12.43 -2.96
N LYS A 69 -1.82 -11.43 -2.27
CA LYS A 69 -3.24 -11.07 -2.39
C LYS A 69 -3.62 -10.61 -3.80
N ARG A 70 -2.65 -10.18 -4.62
CA ARG A 70 -2.81 -9.86 -6.04
C ARG A 70 -2.48 -11.02 -6.97
N ASN A 71 -2.30 -12.23 -6.41
CA ASN A 71 -1.95 -13.47 -7.11
C ASN A 71 -0.57 -13.38 -7.81
N ILE A 72 0.39 -12.70 -7.18
CA ILE A 72 1.78 -12.60 -7.60
C ILE A 72 2.65 -13.21 -6.50
N CYS A 73 3.47 -14.19 -6.86
CA CYS A 73 4.30 -14.94 -5.93
C CYS A 73 5.74 -15.03 -6.44
N TRP A 74 6.69 -15.14 -5.52
CA TRP A 74 8.07 -15.48 -5.83
C TRP A 74 8.19 -16.99 -6.11
N GLY A 75 8.74 -17.38 -7.26
CA GLY A 75 8.85 -18.78 -7.66
C GLY A 75 9.35 -18.96 -9.11
N PRO A 76 9.09 -20.10 -9.77
CA PRO A 76 8.37 -21.27 -9.26
C PRO A 76 9.20 -22.05 -8.23
N ARG A 77 8.55 -22.92 -7.44
CA ARG A 77 9.19 -23.62 -6.29
C ARG A 77 10.02 -24.85 -6.67
N ASP A 78 10.04 -25.21 -7.95
CA ASP A 78 10.75 -26.35 -8.54
C ASP A 78 12.12 -25.96 -9.12
N VAL A 79 12.50 -24.68 -9.04
CA VAL A 79 13.84 -24.18 -9.41
C VAL A 79 14.62 -23.75 -8.17
N ILE A 80 15.93 -23.57 -8.32
CA ILE A 80 16.78 -23.01 -7.27
C ILE A 80 16.43 -21.53 -7.04
N GLU A 81 16.72 -21.01 -5.84
CA GLU A 81 16.38 -19.63 -5.45
C GLU A 81 16.91 -18.58 -6.45
N ALA A 82 18.10 -18.79 -7.02
CA ALA A 82 18.71 -17.87 -7.98
C ALA A 82 17.97 -17.80 -9.33
N GLU A 83 17.13 -18.79 -9.64
CA GLU A 83 16.33 -18.87 -10.87
C GLU A 83 14.87 -18.46 -10.64
N MET A 84 14.49 -18.20 -9.39
CA MET A 84 13.16 -17.70 -9.07
C MET A 84 12.97 -16.28 -9.60
N HIS A 85 11.72 -15.99 -9.94
CA HIS A 85 11.24 -14.72 -10.44
C HIS A 85 9.77 -14.55 -10.05
N TRP A 86 9.22 -13.36 -10.29
CA TRP A 86 7.80 -13.10 -10.05
C TRP A 86 6.93 -13.87 -11.04
N VAL A 87 6.06 -14.73 -10.51
CA VAL A 87 5.10 -15.53 -11.28
C VAL A 87 3.69 -15.36 -10.73
N ARG A 88 2.69 -15.88 -11.44
CA ARG A 88 1.36 -16.06 -10.84
C ARG A 88 1.43 -17.16 -9.79
N CYS A 89 0.75 -16.97 -8.67
CA CYS A 89 0.77 -17.96 -7.61
C CYS A 89 0.21 -19.29 -8.12
N LYS A 90 0.91 -20.40 -7.83
CA LYS A 90 0.33 -21.72 -8.02
C LYS A 90 -0.84 -21.85 -7.00
N PRO A 91 -1.96 -22.49 -7.37
CA PRO A 91 -3.04 -22.74 -6.42
C PRO A 91 -2.47 -23.43 -5.17
N LEU A 92 -2.87 -22.95 -3.99
CA LEU A 92 -2.61 -23.71 -2.76
C LEU A 92 -3.29 -25.07 -2.95
N LYS A 93 -2.52 -26.15 -2.89
CA LYS A 93 -3.08 -27.51 -2.91
C LYS A 93 -4.01 -27.62 -1.69
N PRO A 94 -5.27 -28.05 -1.85
CA PRO A 94 -6.22 -28.18 -0.74
C PRO A 94 -5.72 -29.14 0.34
#